data_AF-A0AAD9ZTN6-F1
#
_entry.id   AF-A0AAD9ZTN6-F1
#
_cell.length_a   1.000
_cell.length_b   1.000
_cell.length_c   1.000
_cell.angle_alpha   90.00
_cell.angle_beta   90.00
_cell.angle_gamma   90.00
#
_symmetry.space_group_name_H-M   'P 1'
#
loop_
_entity.id
_entity.type
_entity.pdbx_description
1 polymer ?
#
loop_
_entity_poly.entity_id
_entity_poly.type
_entity_poly.pdbx_seq_one_letter_code
_entity_poly.pdbx_strand_id
1 'polypeptide(L)'
;MSTVALSLHFLVVLSTISLFIHVSSSSIINPSKVKQISWKPRAFVYEGFLTELECDHLISLAKTELKRSAVADNLSGESKLSEVRTSSGMFISKGKDVIVSGIEDKISTWTFLPKENGEDMQMLRYEHGQKYDPHYDYFVDKVNIARGGHRMATVLMYLSDVTKGGETVFPVAEEPPRRRTPAKNDDFSECAKKGVAVKPRRGDALLFFSLHPNAVPDPNSLHAGCPVIEGEKWSATKWIHVDSFDKNVANSGNCTDQNESCERWANLGECTNNPEYMVGTTELPGYCRRSCKVC
;
A
#
# COMPACT_ATOMS: atom_id res chain seq x y z
N MET A 1 59.07 57.09 -15.73
CA MET A 1 58.60 56.34 -16.92
C MET A 1 58.90 54.88 -16.63
N SER A 2 58.02 54.19 -15.91
CA SER A 2 56.95 53.32 -16.47
C SER A 2 57.58 52.14 -17.21
N THR A 3 57.48 50.87 -16.79
CA THR A 3 56.28 50.11 -16.42
C THR A 3 56.68 48.84 -15.63
N VAL A 4 55.95 48.54 -14.55
CA VAL A 4 55.99 47.23 -13.86
C VAL A 4 54.93 46.34 -14.49
N ALA A 5 55.34 45.24 -15.12
CA ALA A 5 54.42 44.22 -15.64
C ALA A 5 54.03 43.25 -14.53
N LEU A 6 52.78 43.35 -14.06
CA LEU A 6 52.16 42.39 -13.15
C LEU A 6 51.77 41.13 -13.94
N SER A 7 52.44 40.01 -13.68
CA SER A 7 52.06 38.68 -14.19
C SER A 7 50.94 38.11 -13.32
N LEU A 8 49.70 38.25 -13.79
CA LEU A 8 48.50 37.67 -13.16
C LEU A 8 48.59 36.13 -13.18
N HIS A 9 48.81 35.50 -12.03
CA HIS A 9 48.63 34.05 -11.87
C HIS A 9 47.14 33.76 -11.75
N PHE A 10 46.53 33.22 -12.81
CA PHE A 10 45.17 32.69 -12.79
C PHE A 10 45.20 31.31 -12.13
N LEU A 11 44.89 31.25 -10.82
CA LEU A 11 44.56 29.98 -10.17
C LEU A 11 43.16 29.56 -10.65
N VAL A 12 43.12 28.62 -11.59
CA VAL A 12 41.87 27.92 -11.96
C VAL A 12 41.56 26.94 -10.83
N VAL A 13 40.71 27.35 -9.90
CA VAL A 13 40.09 26.43 -8.95
C VAL A 13 39.06 25.61 -9.73
N LEU A 14 39.44 24.41 -10.15
CA LEU A 14 38.51 23.40 -10.62
C LEU A 14 37.62 22.99 -9.44
N SER A 15 36.50 23.70 -9.28
CA SER A 15 35.36 23.22 -8.51
C SER A 15 34.81 21.99 -9.23
N THR A 16 35.23 20.82 -8.79
CA THR A 16 34.58 19.56 -9.17
C THR A 16 33.19 19.58 -8.55
N ILE A 17 32.22 20.07 -9.31
CA ILE A 17 30.80 19.79 -9.05
C ILE A 17 30.67 18.28 -9.23
N SER A 18 30.77 17.53 -8.13
CA SER A 18 30.28 16.16 -8.09
C SER A 18 28.78 16.25 -8.36
N LEU A 19 28.42 16.07 -9.62
CA LEU A 19 27.06 15.77 -10.02
C LEU A 19 26.76 14.41 -9.36
N PHE A 20 26.19 14.45 -8.16
CA PHE A 20 25.55 13.28 -7.57
C PHE A 20 24.37 12.96 -8.49
N ILE A 21 24.65 12.15 -9.50
CA ILE A 21 23.60 11.38 -10.18
C ILE A 21 23.01 10.54 -9.05
N HIS A 22 21.85 10.95 -8.54
CA HIS A 22 20.99 10.07 -7.78
C HIS A 22 20.58 8.96 -8.74
N VAL A 23 21.41 7.94 -8.84
CA VAL A 23 21.00 6.64 -9.34
C VAL A 23 19.91 6.22 -8.36
N SER A 24 18.66 6.41 -8.74
CA SER A 24 17.53 5.70 -8.17
C SER A 24 17.98 4.24 -8.17
N SER A 25 18.27 3.71 -6.99
CA SER A 25 18.54 2.30 -6.81
C SER A 25 17.30 1.60 -7.30
N SER A 26 17.30 1.17 -8.57
CA SER A 26 16.22 0.40 -9.15
C SER A 26 15.85 -0.68 -8.15
N SER A 27 14.60 -0.72 -7.70
CA SER A 27 14.15 -1.67 -6.71
C SER A 27 14.19 -3.07 -7.33
N ILE A 28 15.34 -3.74 -7.27
CA ILE A 28 15.52 -5.05 -7.90
C ILE A 28 14.63 -6.05 -7.17
N ILE A 29 13.54 -6.43 -7.81
CA ILE A 29 12.68 -7.54 -7.39
C ILE A 29 13.34 -8.84 -7.84
N ASN A 30 13.51 -9.77 -6.90
CA ASN A 30 13.94 -11.13 -7.18
C ASN A 30 12.72 -12.08 -7.08
N PRO A 31 12.15 -12.51 -8.22
CA PRO A 31 11.00 -13.41 -8.24
C PRO A 31 11.25 -14.76 -7.54
N SER A 32 12.51 -15.21 -7.42
CA SER A 32 12.83 -16.47 -6.74
C SER A 32 12.53 -16.44 -5.24
N LYS A 33 12.36 -15.25 -4.65
CA LYS A 33 11.99 -15.05 -3.25
C LYS A 33 10.47 -14.97 -3.02
N VAL A 34 9.67 -15.04 -4.09
CA VAL A 34 8.22 -14.95 -4.01
C VAL A 34 7.60 -16.36 -3.90
N LYS A 35 6.80 -16.57 -2.86
CA LYS A 35 6.08 -17.81 -2.61
C LYS A 35 4.58 -17.57 -2.72
N GLN A 36 3.92 -18.35 -3.57
CA GLN A 36 2.47 -18.36 -3.66
C GLN A 36 1.86 -18.97 -2.39
N ILE A 37 0.95 -18.25 -1.76
CA ILE A 37 0.22 -18.69 -0.56
C ILE A 37 -1.17 -19.21 -0.93
N SER A 38 -1.88 -18.49 -1.79
CA SER A 38 -3.20 -18.89 -2.31
C SER A 38 -3.47 -18.25 -3.67
N TRP A 39 -4.38 -18.86 -4.44
CA TRP A 39 -4.98 -18.26 -5.63
C TRP A 39 -6.35 -17.65 -5.35
N LYS A 40 -7.01 -18.06 -4.25
CA LYS A 40 -8.30 -17.56 -3.78
C LYS A 40 -8.24 -17.37 -2.26
N PRO A 41 -7.97 -16.15 -1.76
CA PRO A 41 -7.64 -14.97 -2.55
C PRO A 41 -6.25 -15.11 -3.17
N ARG A 42 -5.93 -14.28 -4.17
CA ARG A 42 -4.55 -14.20 -4.67
C ARG A 42 -3.67 -13.64 -3.56
N ALA A 43 -2.73 -14.44 -3.05
CA ALA A 43 -1.84 -14.07 -1.97
C ALA A 43 -0.43 -14.62 -2.17
N PHE A 44 0.58 -13.79 -1.96
CA PHE A 44 1.99 -14.08 -2.20
C PHE A 44 2.86 -13.49 -1.09
N VAL A 45 3.85 -14.23 -0.61
CA VAL A 45 4.86 -13.73 0.32
C VAL A 45 6.15 -13.49 -0.46
N TYR A 46 6.74 -12.31 -0.29
CA TYR A 46 8.10 -12.02 -0.70
C TYR A 46 9.01 -12.14 0.53
N GLU A 47 9.96 -13.07 0.48
CA GLU A 47 10.92 -13.30 1.58
C GLU A 47 12.04 -12.25 1.59
N GLY A 48 12.24 -11.56 2.72
CA GLY A 48 13.24 -10.49 2.83
C GLY A 48 13.02 -9.36 1.82
N PHE A 49 11.78 -8.88 1.72
CA PHE A 49 11.38 -7.74 0.91
C PHE A 49 11.98 -6.42 1.44
N LEU A 50 11.93 -6.25 2.76
CA LEU A 50 12.62 -5.18 3.47
C LEU A 50 13.96 -5.68 4.02
N THR A 51 14.92 -4.77 4.03
CA THR A 51 16.16 -4.93 4.78
C THR A 51 15.94 -4.64 6.27
N GLU A 52 16.85 -5.13 7.11
CA GLU A 52 16.84 -4.83 8.55
C GLU A 52 16.83 -3.32 8.84
N LEU A 53 17.62 -2.55 8.08
CA LEU A 53 17.68 -1.08 8.21
C LEU A 53 16.36 -0.41 7.84
N GLU A 54 15.68 -0.87 6.78
CA GLU A 54 14.35 -0.37 6.41
C GLU A 54 13.32 -0.69 7.49
N CYS A 55 13.36 -1.88 8.09
CA CYS A 55 12.49 -2.26 9.20
C CYS A 55 12.71 -1.37 10.43
N ASP A 56 13.96 -1.19 10.85
CA ASP A 56 14.30 -0.34 11.99
C ASP A 56 13.92 1.12 11.76
N HIS A 57 14.15 1.62 10.54
CA HIS A 57 13.78 2.99 10.16
C HIS A 57 12.28 3.21 10.31
N LEU A 58 11.44 2.35 9.73
CA LEU A 58 9.98 2.44 9.83
C LEU A 58 9.49 2.37 11.30
N ILE A 59 10.07 1.47 12.10
CA ILE A 59 9.75 1.38 13.54
C ILE A 59 10.15 2.66 14.27
N SER A 60 11.31 3.24 13.95
CA SER A 60 11.80 4.46 14.59
C SER A 60 10.90 5.67 14.34
N LEU A 61 10.42 5.82 13.09
CA LEU A 61 9.44 6.84 12.71
C LEU A 61 8.12 6.65 13.47
N ALA A 62 7.73 5.40 13.73
CA ALA A 62 6.46 5.11 14.39
C ALA A 62 6.48 5.36 15.90
N LYS A 63 7.60 5.05 16.58
CA LYS A 63 7.69 5.09 18.05
C LYS A 63 7.33 6.44 18.67
N THR A 64 7.51 7.54 17.95
CA THR A 64 7.23 8.89 18.46
C THR A 64 5.74 9.27 18.42
N GLU A 65 4.91 8.56 17.65
CA GLU A 65 3.53 9.00 17.33
C GLU A 65 2.45 7.91 17.44
N LEU A 66 2.78 6.71 17.94
CA LEU A 66 1.80 5.63 18.10
C LEU A 66 0.62 6.04 19.01
N LYS A 67 -0.59 5.94 18.46
CA LYS A 67 -1.85 6.10 19.19
C LYS A 67 -2.71 4.85 19.00
N ARG A 68 -3.81 4.72 19.73
CA ARG A 68 -4.74 3.60 19.53
C ARG A 68 -5.25 3.56 18.09
N SER A 69 -5.19 2.40 17.43
CA SER A 69 -5.65 2.27 16.04
C SER A 69 -7.16 2.40 15.93
N ALA A 70 -7.62 2.99 14.83
CA ALA A 70 -9.02 3.11 14.46
C ALA A 70 -9.33 2.32 13.17
N VAL A 71 -10.62 2.07 12.92
CA VAL A 71 -11.15 1.41 11.72
C VAL A 71 -12.15 2.35 11.01
N ALA A 72 -12.32 2.21 9.70
CA ALA A 72 -13.34 2.97 8.97
C ALA A 72 -14.74 2.44 9.32
N ASP A 73 -15.64 3.34 9.66
CA ASP A 73 -17.06 3.03 9.90
C ASP A 73 -17.79 2.79 8.57
N ASN A 74 -18.50 1.67 8.47
CA ASN A 74 -19.18 1.28 7.22
C ASN A 74 -20.35 2.21 6.82
N LEU A 75 -20.88 3.02 7.74
CA LEU A 75 -22.01 3.91 7.48
C LEU A 75 -21.54 5.34 7.22
N SER A 76 -20.65 5.87 8.07
CA SER A 76 -20.18 7.25 7.96
C SER A 76 -18.87 7.40 7.18
N GLY A 77 -18.11 6.31 6.99
CA GLY A 77 -16.75 6.36 6.42
C GLY A 77 -15.70 6.93 7.38
N GLU A 78 -16.10 7.38 8.58
CA GLU A 78 -15.20 8.02 9.54
C GLU A 78 -14.34 7.01 10.29
N SER A 79 -13.16 7.45 10.74
CA SER A 79 -12.28 6.63 11.57
C SER A 79 -12.78 6.56 13.01
N LYS A 80 -13.12 5.36 13.51
CA LYS A 80 -13.58 5.11 14.88
C LYS A 80 -12.69 4.14 15.64
N LEU A 81 -12.49 4.40 16.94
CA LEU A 81 -11.87 3.45 17.87
C LEU A 81 -12.75 2.20 17.99
N SER A 82 -12.14 1.02 17.95
CA SER A 82 -12.89 -0.24 17.87
C SER A 82 -12.29 -1.36 18.72
N GLU A 83 -13.14 -2.25 19.24
CA GLU A 83 -12.73 -3.50 19.89
C GLU A 83 -12.32 -4.58 18.86
N VAL A 84 -12.68 -4.39 17.59
CA VAL A 84 -12.37 -5.29 16.46
C VAL A 84 -10.88 -5.26 16.14
N ARG A 85 -10.24 -4.10 16.33
CA ARG A 85 -8.80 -3.92 16.13
C ARG A 85 -8.17 -3.33 17.38
N THR A 86 -7.35 -4.12 18.04
CA THR A 86 -6.80 -3.77 19.35
C THR A 86 -5.33 -3.37 19.33
N SER A 87 -4.80 -2.93 18.19
CA SER A 87 -3.43 -2.42 18.04
C SER A 87 -3.29 -0.94 18.39
N SER A 88 -2.03 -0.50 18.48
CA SER A 88 -1.66 0.91 18.31
C SER A 88 -1.11 1.13 16.90
N GLY A 89 -1.28 2.33 16.33
CA GLY A 89 -0.79 2.66 15.01
C GLY A 89 -0.69 4.16 14.72
N MET A 90 -0.11 4.46 13.56
CA MET A 90 0.02 5.80 12.98
C MET A 90 0.19 5.69 11.46
N PHE A 91 0.12 6.81 10.73
CA PHE A 91 0.31 6.85 9.27
C PHE A 91 1.57 7.61 8.89
N ILE A 92 2.52 6.94 8.23
CA ILE A 92 3.70 7.57 7.65
C ILE A 92 3.30 8.12 6.29
N SER A 93 3.39 9.44 6.12
CA SER A 93 3.06 10.09 4.86
C SER A 93 3.90 9.58 3.70
N LYS A 94 3.30 9.51 2.51
CA LYS A 94 4.02 9.16 1.28
C LYS A 94 5.24 10.04 1.06
N GLY A 95 6.32 9.43 0.57
CA GLY A 95 7.58 10.13 0.31
C GLY A 95 8.17 10.88 1.52
N LYS A 96 7.83 10.48 2.76
CA LYS A 96 8.30 11.15 4.00
C LYS A 96 9.80 11.40 4.01
N ASP A 97 10.57 10.43 3.53
CA ASP A 97 12.01 10.51 3.32
C ASP A 97 12.42 9.55 2.18
N VAL A 98 13.73 9.50 1.91
CA VAL A 98 14.30 8.70 0.82
C VAL A 98 14.15 7.18 1.04
N ILE A 99 14.13 6.71 2.29
CA ILE A 99 13.96 5.29 2.62
C ILE A 99 12.50 4.90 2.38
N VAL A 100 11.57 5.71 2.89
CA VAL A 100 10.12 5.56 2.66
C VAL A 100 9.81 5.56 1.16
N SER A 101 10.36 6.53 0.41
CA SER A 101 10.18 6.61 -1.05
C SER A 101 10.71 5.37 -1.76
N GLY A 102 11.89 4.86 -1.37
CA GLY A 102 12.48 3.66 -1.96
C GLY A 102 11.68 2.37 -1.67
N ILE A 103 11.06 2.29 -0.49
CA ILE A 103 10.12 1.19 -0.16
C ILE A 103 8.88 1.29 -1.05
N GLU A 104 8.34 2.49 -1.27
CA GLU A 104 7.18 2.71 -2.16
C GLU A 104 7.51 2.36 -3.62
N ASP A 105 8.71 2.69 -4.10
CA ASP A 105 9.21 2.25 -5.42
C ASP A 105 9.27 0.73 -5.53
N LYS A 106 9.75 0.05 -4.47
CA LYS A 106 9.83 -1.41 -4.40
C LYS A 106 8.45 -2.06 -4.40
N ILE A 107 7.50 -1.49 -3.66
CA ILE A 107 6.09 -1.92 -3.65
C ILE A 107 5.49 -1.78 -5.04
N SER A 108 5.65 -0.62 -5.68
CA SER A 108 5.13 -0.37 -7.02
C SER A 108 5.72 -1.33 -8.05
N THR A 109 7.04 -1.56 -7.99
CA THR A 109 7.73 -2.50 -8.88
C THR A 109 7.26 -3.94 -8.69
N TRP A 110 7.05 -4.39 -7.46
CA TRP A 110 6.61 -5.77 -7.19
C TRP A 110 5.14 -6.00 -7.55
N THR A 111 4.28 -5.02 -7.26
CA THR A 111 2.82 -5.14 -7.46
C THR A 111 2.39 -4.83 -8.89
N PHE A 112 3.24 -4.15 -9.67
CA PHE A 112 2.89 -3.52 -10.94
C PHE A 112 1.76 -2.49 -10.83
N LEU A 113 1.55 -1.93 -9.63
CA LEU A 113 0.56 -0.89 -9.39
C LEU A 113 1.26 0.47 -9.18
N PRO A 114 0.72 1.57 -9.72
CA PRO A 114 1.34 2.89 -9.60
C PRO A 114 1.43 3.38 -8.14
N LYS A 115 2.45 4.18 -7.83
CA LYS A 115 2.67 4.70 -6.45
C LYS A 115 1.55 5.63 -6.00
N GLU A 116 1.00 6.41 -6.93
CA GLU A 116 -0.07 7.37 -6.72
C GLU A 116 -1.39 6.72 -6.26
N ASN A 117 -1.58 5.43 -6.56
CA ASN A 117 -2.72 4.64 -6.08
C ASN A 117 -2.58 4.26 -4.59
N GLY A 118 -1.38 4.39 -4.02
CA GLY A 118 -1.12 4.03 -2.63
C GLY A 118 -1.64 5.07 -1.63
N GLU A 119 -2.19 4.61 -0.51
CA GLU A 119 -2.39 5.43 0.68
C GLU A 119 -1.07 5.71 1.42
N ASP A 120 -1.09 6.56 2.45
CA ASP A 120 -0.01 6.63 3.44
C ASP A 120 0.23 5.25 4.09
N MET A 121 1.48 4.94 4.46
CA MET A 121 1.79 3.65 5.09
C MET A 121 1.28 3.60 6.53
N GLN A 122 0.42 2.63 6.83
CA GLN A 122 -0.10 2.44 8.19
C GLN A 122 0.85 1.58 9.01
N MET A 123 1.45 2.17 10.05
CA MET A 123 2.28 1.47 11.03
C MET A 123 1.43 0.92 12.16
N LEU A 124 1.74 -0.29 12.60
CA LEU A 124 0.97 -1.02 13.60
C LEU A 124 1.86 -1.78 14.56
N ARG A 125 1.45 -1.77 15.83
CA ARG A 125 2.06 -2.51 16.93
C ARG A 125 0.99 -3.31 17.65
N TYR A 126 1.20 -4.62 17.76
CA TYR A 126 0.36 -5.53 18.54
C TYR A 126 1.17 -6.14 19.68
N GLU A 127 0.70 -5.89 20.90
CA GLU A 127 1.21 -6.47 22.14
C GLU A 127 0.50 -7.80 22.45
N HIS A 128 0.89 -8.47 23.53
CA HIS A 128 0.29 -9.72 23.97
C HIS A 128 -1.25 -9.64 24.03
N GLY A 129 -1.92 -10.61 23.40
CA GLY A 129 -3.37 -10.72 23.29
C GLY A 129 -4.02 -9.79 22.26
N GLN A 130 -3.31 -8.77 21.75
CA GLN A 130 -3.88 -7.85 20.75
C GLN A 130 -4.01 -8.55 19.40
N LYS A 131 -5.09 -8.20 18.68
CA LYS A 131 -5.54 -8.87 17.45
C LYS A 131 -6.22 -7.89 16.49
N TYR A 132 -6.54 -8.38 15.31
CA TYR A 132 -7.50 -7.76 14.41
C TYR A 132 -8.46 -8.84 13.92
N ASP A 133 -9.74 -8.71 14.27
CA ASP A 133 -10.79 -9.62 13.83
C ASP A 133 -10.96 -9.64 12.29
N PRO A 134 -11.58 -10.71 11.75
CA PRO A 134 -11.75 -10.87 10.31
C PRO A 134 -12.44 -9.67 9.65
N HIS A 135 -11.83 -9.14 8.59
CA HIS A 135 -12.30 -7.99 7.84
C HIS A 135 -11.87 -8.05 6.37
N TYR A 136 -12.42 -7.12 5.59
CA TYR A 136 -12.01 -6.85 4.22
C TYR A 136 -11.28 -5.52 4.16
N ASP A 137 -10.33 -5.42 3.24
CA ASP A 137 -9.66 -4.15 2.95
C ASP A 137 -10.40 -3.34 1.89
N TYR A 138 -11.29 -3.93 1.08
CA TYR A 138 -12.15 -3.15 0.19
C TYR A 138 -13.26 -2.46 0.99
N PHE A 139 -13.72 -1.32 0.50
CA PHE A 139 -14.79 -0.55 1.14
C PHE A 139 -16.18 -1.10 0.82
N VAL A 140 -17.12 -0.85 1.73
CA VAL A 140 -18.56 -1.04 1.49
C VAL A 140 -19.26 0.32 1.35
N ASP A 141 -18.64 1.38 1.88
CA ASP A 141 -19.17 2.73 1.90
C ASP A 141 -18.79 3.52 0.63
N LYS A 142 -19.70 4.36 0.15
CA LYS A 142 -19.49 5.16 -1.06
C LYS A 142 -18.46 6.29 -0.88
N VAL A 143 -18.22 6.74 0.36
CA VAL A 143 -17.35 7.89 0.64
C VAL A 143 -15.90 7.54 0.39
N ASN A 144 -15.44 6.38 0.86
CA ASN A 144 -14.09 5.90 0.63
C ASN A 144 -13.92 5.38 -0.82
N ILE A 145 -14.96 4.80 -1.42
CA ILE A 145 -14.93 4.41 -2.86
C ILE A 145 -14.73 5.65 -3.75
N ALA A 146 -15.31 6.79 -3.41
CA ALA A 146 -15.12 8.03 -4.17
C ALA A 146 -13.65 8.48 -4.25
N ARG A 147 -12.79 8.01 -3.34
CA ARG A 147 -11.39 8.39 -3.23
C ARG A 147 -10.47 7.29 -3.79
N GLY A 148 -10.27 7.31 -5.10
CA GLY A 148 -9.42 6.33 -5.81
C GLY A 148 -10.08 4.96 -6.05
N GLY A 149 -11.36 4.78 -5.71
CA GLY A 149 -12.06 3.51 -5.82
C GLY A 149 -11.75 2.54 -4.67
N HIS A 150 -12.11 1.27 -4.84
CA HIS A 150 -11.74 0.24 -3.87
C HIS A 150 -10.23 0.07 -3.77
N ARG A 151 -9.75 -0.33 -2.58
CA ARG A 151 -8.42 -0.90 -2.39
C ARG A 151 -8.33 -2.20 -3.18
N MET A 152 -7.52 -2.23 -4.22
CA MET A 152 -7.28 -3.37 -5.09
C MET A 152 -6.39 -4.43 -4.44
N ALA A 153 -5.33 -3.96 -3.77
CA ALA A 153 -4.31 -4.80 -3.19
C ALA A 153 -3.76 -4.21 -1.88
N THR A 154 -3.25 -5.11 -1.06
CA THR A 154 -2.62 -4.78 0.21
C THR A 154 -1.24 -5.42 0.26
N VAL A 155 -0.24 -4.61 0.59
CA VAL A 155 1.10 -5.09 0.96
C VAL A 155 1.28 -4.91 2.45
N LEU A 156 1.26 -6.03 3.18
CA LEU A 156 1.52 -6.10 4.61
C LEU A 156 2.97 -6.52 4.85
N MET A 157 3.80 -5.58 5.28
CA MET A 157 5.20 -5.80 5.60
C MET A 157 5.36 -6.12 7.09
N TYR A 158 6.08 -7.19 7.40
CA TYR A 158 6.37 -7.60 8.78
C TYR A 158 7.70 -6.99 9.23
N LEU A 159 7.67 -6.23 10.33
CA LEU A 159 8.83 -5.49 10.82
C LEU A 159 9.43 -6.13 12.08
N SER A 160 8.83 -7.19 12.60
CA SER A 160 9.39 -7.99 13.69
C SER A 160 9.09 -9.47 13.46
N ASP A 161 9.97 -10.32 14.00
CA ASP A 161 9.65 -11.72 14.22
C ASP A 161 8.73 -11.83 15.44
N VAL A 162 7.72 -12.68 15.34
CA VAL A 162 6.82 -12.97 16.46
C VAL A 162 7.01 -14.42 16.87
N THR A 163 7.36 -14.63 18.14
CA THR A 163 7.69 -15.96 18.67
C THR A 163 6.48 -16.90 18.58
N LYS A 164 5.29 -16.45 19.02
CA LYS A 164 4.04 -17.23 18.90
C LYS A 164 2.85 -16.33 18.62
N GLY A 165 1.95 -16.79 17.76
CA GLY A 165 0.77 -16.03 17.35
C GLY A 165 1.10 -14.94 16.33
N GLY A 166 0.22 -13.95 16.21
CA GLY A 166 0.44 -12.79 15.33
C GLY A 166 0.33 -13.09 13.83
N GLU A 167 -0.08 -14.29 13.43
CA GLU A 167 -0.22 -14.67 12.03
C GLU A 167 -1.26 -13.82 11.29
N THR A 168 -1.07 -13.63 9.99
CA THR A 168 -2.14 -13.16 9.10
C THR A 168 -2.85 -14.38 8.54
N VAL A 169 -4.13 -14.56 8.86
CA VAL A 169 -4.92 -15.72 8.44
C VAL A 169 -6.03 -15.30 7.46
N PHE A 170 -6.25 -16.13 6.45
CA PHE A 170 -7.36 -16.05 5.49
C PHE A 170 -8.32 -17.22 5.76
N PRO A 171 -9.39 -17.03 6.57
CA PRO A 171 -10.22 -18.13 7.08
C PRO A 171 -11.03 -18.86 6.00
N VAL A 172 -11.25 -18.22 4.85
CA VAL A 172 -12.08 -18.73 3.75
C VAL A 172 -11.27 -19.00 2.48
N ALA A 173 -9.93 -18.92 2.56
CA ALA A 173 -9.07 -19.20 1.41
C ALA A 173 -9.16 -20.68 0.99
N GLU A 174 -9.15 -20.93 -0.32
CA GLU A 174 -9.06 -22.30 -0.83
C GLU A 174 -7.69 -22.91 -0.49
N GLU A 175 -7.70 -24.07 0.17
CA GLU A 175 -6.45 -24.77 0.46
C GLU A 175 -5.83 -25.35 -0.82
N PRO A 176 -4.52 -25.17 -1.06
CA PRO A 176 -3.87 -25.74 -2.22
C PRO A 176 -3.96 -27.27 -2.19
N PRO A 177 -4.30 -27.95 -3.30
CA PRO A 177 -4.41 -29.41 -3.33
C PRO A 177 -3.08 -30.14 -2.99
N ARG A 178 -1.94 -29.47 -3.21
CA ARG A 178 -0.59 -29.96 -2.86
C ARG A 178 -0.18 -29.69 -1.40
N ARG A 179 -1.03 -28.99 -0.64
CA ARG A 179 -0.89 -28.80 0.81
C ARG A 179 -1.65 -29.88 1.59
N ARG A 180 -1.68 -31.12 1.08
CA ARG A 180 -1.99 -32.31 1.89
C ARG A 180 -0.81 -32.54 2.88
N THR A 181 -0.81 -31.67 3.89
CA THR A 181 -0.19 -31.71 5.23
C THR A 181 0.92 -32.72 5.48
N PRO A 182 2.11 -32.25 5.85
CA PRO A 182 2.88 -32.85 6.94
C PRO A 182 2.63 -31.98 8.18
N ALA A 183 1.65 -32.38 9.00
CA ALA A 183 1.25 -31.73 10.25
C ALA A 183 0.68 -30.29 10.10
N LYS A 184 -0.40 -30.00 10.84
CA LYS A 184 -0.56 -28.66 11.39
C LYS A 184 0.77 -28.39 12.10
N ASN A 185 1.65 -27.58 11.52
CA ASN A 185 2.91 -27.21 12.14
C ASN A 185 2.55 -26.78 13.58
N ASP A 186 3.04 -27.49 14.61
CA ASP A 186 2.66 -27.25 16.01
C ASP A 186 2.91 -25.78 16.41
N ASP A 187 3.73 -25.13 15.62
CA ASP A 187 4.13 -23.75 15.69
C ASP A 187 3.03 -22.72 15.27
N PHE A 188 1.94 -23.13 14.60
CA PHE A 188 0.80 -22.23 14.30
C PHE A 188 -0.17 -22.13 15.47
N SER A 189 -0.68 -20.93 15.73
CA SER A 189 -1.75 -20.71 16.70
C SER A 189 -3.07 -21.37 16.30
N GLU A 190 -3.96 -21.60 17.29
CA GLU A 190 -5.33 -22.10 17.01
C GLU A 190 -6.14 -21.13 16.14
N CYS A 191 -5.82 -19.83 16.16
CA CYS A 191 -6.40 -18.87 15.24
C CYS A 191 -5.92 -19.12 13.80
N ALA A 192 -4.61 -19.30 13.60
CA ALA A 192 -4.03 -19.51 12.27
C ALA A 192 -4.48 -20.83 11.63
N LYS A 193 -4.73 -21.86 12.44
CA LYS A 193 -5.24 -23.16 11.99
C LYS A 193 -6.67 -23.12 11.40
N LYS A 194 -7.37 -21.98 11.47
CA LYS A 194 -8.71 -21.80 10.90
C LYS A 194 -8.72 -21.52 9.39
N GLY A 195 -7.56 -21.37 8.76
CA GLY A 195 -7.47 -21.16 7.31
C GLY A 195 -6.03 -21.12 6.82
N VAL A 196 -5.83 -20.56 5.63
CA VAL A 196 -4.49 -20.35 5.09
C VAL A 196 -3.84 -19.19 5.83
N ALA A 197 -2.70 -19.43 6.49
CA ALA A 197 -2.02 -18.42 7.31
C ALA A 197 -0.57 -18.17 6.90
N VAL A 198 -0.09 -16.97 7.23
CA VAL A 198 1.28 -16.50 7.04
C VAL A 198 1.82 -16.04 8.39
N LYS A 199 2.99 -16.56 8.77
CA LYS A 199 3.69 -16.12 9.98
C LYS A 199 4.41 -14.80 9.74
N PRO A 200 4.36 -13.86 10.71
CA PRO A 200 5.17 -12.65 10.65
C PRO A 200 6.64 -13.02 10.84
N ARG A 201 7.44 -12.79 9.80
CA ARG A 201 8.89 -12.88 9.86
C ARG A 201 9.45 -11.55 9.42
N ARG A 202 10.37 -11.01 10.20
CA ARG A 202 10.93 -9.68 9.94
C ARG A 202 11.52 -9.60 8.54
N GLY A 203 11.21 -8.51 7.84
CA GLY A 203 11.64 -8.27 6.47
C GLY A 203 10.73 -8.86 5.40
N ASP A 204 9.89 -9.85 5.72
CA ASP A 204 8.96 -10.42 4.74
C ASP A 204 7.79 -9.45 4.46
N ALA A 205 7.24 -9.54 3.24
CA ALA A 205 6.02 -8.83 2.87
C ALA A 205 4.98 -9.78 2.28
N LEU A 206 3.73 -9.66 2.72
CA LEU A 206 2.57 -10.36 2.20
C LEU A 206 1.80 -9.42 1.27
N LEU A 207 1.73 -9.77 -0.01
CA LEU A 207 0.83 -9.16 -0.99
C LEU A 207 -0.43 -10.01 -1.10
N PHE A 208 -1.60 -9.41 -0.94
CA PHE A 208 -2.87 -10.04 -1.29
C PHE A 208 -3.80 -9.07 -1.99
N PHE A 209 -4.70 -9.62 -2.81
CA PHE A 209 -5.65 -8.84 -3.59
C PHE A 209 -7.04 -8.91 -2.96
N SER A 210 -7.63 -7.73 -2.75
CA SER A 210 -9.00 -7.54 -2.28
C SER A 210 -10.02 -7.66 -3.40
N LEU A 211 -9.57 -7.49 -4.64
CA LEU A 211 -10.41 -7.58 -5.84
C LEU A 211 -9.92 -8.70 -6.77
N HIS A 212 -10.87 -9.31 -7.45
CA HIS A 212 -10.62 -10.11 -8.63
C HIS A 212 -10.05 -9.24 -9.78
N PRO A 213 -9.42 -9.84 -10.81
CA PRO A 213 -8.89 -9.09 -11.95
C PRO A 213 -9.94 -8.28 -12.73
N ASN A 214 -11.22 -8.61 -12.60
CA ASN A 214 -12.35 -7.85 -13.15
C ASN A 214 -12.83 -6.71 -12.22
N ALA A 215 -12.04 -6.33 -11.22
CA ALA A 215 -12.31 -5.29 -10.22
C ALA A 215 -13.52 -5.54 -9.29
N VAL A 216 -14.06 -6.77 -9.27
CA VAL A 216 -15.12 -7.16 -8.32
C VAL A 216 -14.49 -7.56 -6.97
N PRO A 217 -15.05 -7.13 -5.82
CA PRO A 217 -14.60 -7.58 -4.51
C PRO A 217 -14.51 -9.11 -4.38
N ASP A 218 -13.37 -9.61 -3.90
CA ASP A 218 -13.13 -11.03 -3.70
C ASP A 218 -13.49 -11.41 -2.25
N PRO A 219 -14.61 -12.11 -2.00
CA PRO A 219 -14.99 -12.49 -0.64
C PRO A 219 -13.99 -13.46 0.01
N ASN A 220 -13.11 -14.11 -0.77
CA ASN A 220 -12.05 -14.95 -0.21
C ASN A 220 -10.92 -14.10 0.42
N SER A 221 -10.88 -12.78 0.18
CA SER A 221 -9.88 -11.88 0.76
C SER A 221 -10.15 -11.52 2.22
N LEU A 222 -11.18 -12.11 2.84
CA LEU A 222 -11.43 -11.98 4.27
C LEU A 222 -10.19 -12.45 5.02
N HIS A 223 -9.64 -11.58 5.85
CA HIS A 223 -8.41 -11.86 6.58
C HIS A 223 -8.43 -11.27 7.98
N ALA A 224 -7.60 -11.81 8.85
CA ALA A 224 -7.49 -11.41 10.25
C ALA A 224 -6.02 -11.40 10.70
N GLY A 225 -5.74 -10.60 11.73
CA GLY A 225 -4.51 -10.67 12.51
C GLY A 225 -4.76 -11.51 13.77
N CYS A 226 -4.18 -12.71 13.82
CA CYS A 226 -4.29 -13.57 14.99
C CYS A 226 -3.67 -12.92 16.24
N PRO A 227 -4.18 -13.23 17.45
CA PRO A 227 -3.62 -12.70 18.69
C PRO A 227 -2.13 -12.99 18.80
N VAL A 228 -1.35 -12.00 19.24
CA VAL A 228 0.05 -12.23 19.64
C VAL A 228 0.05 -12.99 20.97
N ILE A 229 0.75 -14.12 21.02
CA ILE A 229 0.83 -14.97 22.23
C ILE A 229 2.18 -14.74 22.93
N GLU A 230 3.26 -14.66 22.17
CA GLU A 230 4.61 -14.45 22.69
C GLU A 230 5.42 -13.55 21.75
N GLY A 231 6.07 -12.53 22.32
CA GLY A 231 6.76 -11.48 21.57
C GLY A 231 5.85 -10.28 21.27
N GLU A 232 6.18 -9.56 20.20
CA GLU A 232 5.48 -8.34 19.78
C GLU A 232 5.48 -8.24 18.26
N LYS A 233 4.34 -7.87 17.67
CA LYS A 233 4.20 -7.74 16.21
C LYS A 233 4.25 -6.27 15.80
N TRP A 234 5.23 -5.93 14.98
CA TRP A 234 5.25 -4.70 14.19
C TRP A 234 4.94 -5.00 12.73
N SER A 235 4.11 -4.18 12.12
CA SER A 235 3.84 -4.26 10.69
C SER A 235 3.60 -2.88 10.08
N ALA A 236 3.91 -2.77 8.79
CA ALA A 236 3.54 -1.63 7.95
C ALA A 236 2.60 -2.11 6.85
N THR A 237 1.43 -1.50 6.72
CA THR A 237 0.45 -1.80 5.69
C THR A 237 0.45 -0.70 4.63
N LYS A 238 0.58 -1.09 3.37
CA LYS A 238 0.33 -0.22 2.22
C LYS A 238 -0.92 -0.71 1.50
N TRP A 239 -1.98 0.08 1.54
CA TRP A 239 -3.16 -0.13 0.72
C TRP A 239 -3.01 0.57 -0.63
N ILE A 240 -3.42 -0.10 -1.69
CA ILE A 240 -3.28 0.37 -3.06
C ILE A 240 -4.65 0.31 -3.74
N HIS A 241 -5.12 1.46 -4.22
CA HIS A 241 -6.41 1.65 -4.87
C HIS A 241 -6.40 1.26 -6.35
N VAL A 242 -7.59 1.15 -6.94
CA VAL A 242 -7.75 0.95 -8.40
C VAL A 242 -7.36 2.18 -9.23
N ASP A 243 -7.41 3.38 -8.63
CA ASP A 243 -6.97 4.64 -9.23
C ASP A 243 -6.17 5.49 -8.21
N SER A 244 -5.63 6.62 -8.65
CA SER A 244 -4.83 7.54 -7.86
C SER A 244 -5.58 8.02 -6.61
N PHE A 245 -5.02 7.75 -5.43
CA PHE A 245 -5.57 8.16 -4.14
C PHE A 245 -5.41 9.66 -3.87
N ASP A 246 -4.35 10.27 -4.41
CA ASP A 246 -4.03 11.70 -4.25
C ASP A 246 -4.82 12.63 -5.15
N LYS A 247 -5.56 12.08 -6.12
CA LYS A 247 -6.47 12.88 -6.91
C LYS A 247 -7.62 13.22 -6.00
N ASN A 248 -7.46 14.33 -5.29
CA ASN A 248 -8.58 15.07 -4.77
C ASN A 248 -9.44 15.36 -5.98
N VAL A 249 -10.59 14.71 -5.98
CA VAL A 249 -11.79 15.11 -6.67
C VAL A 249 -12.28 16.44 -6.04
N ALA A 250 -11.36 17.40 -5.91
CA ALA A 250 -11.61 18.73 -5.39
C ALA A 250 -12.33 19.45 -6.49
N ASN A 251 -13.65 19.57 -6.32
CA ASN A 251 -14.49 20.69 -6.71
C ASN A 251 -13.83 21.62 -7.76
N SER A 252 -13.57 21.10 -8.96
CA SER A 252 -12.93 21.86 -10.01
C SER A 252 -14.04 22.70 -10.62
N GLY A 253 -14.28 23.88 -10.03
CA GLY A 253 -15.07 24.93 -10.65
C GLY A 253 -14.58 25.31 -12.06
N ASN A 254 -13.42 24.81 -12.48
CA ASN A 254 -12.93 24.89 -13.84
C ASN A 254 -13.23 23.61 -14.62
N CYS A 255 -14.10 23.74 -15.62
CA CYS A 255 -14.38 22.72 -16.61
C CYS A 255 -13.11 22.33 -17.39
N THR A 256 -12.53 21.20 -17.04
CA THR A 256 -11.29 20.71 -17.65
C THR A 256 -11.36 19.21 -17.88
N ASP A 257 -10.64 18.73 -18.88
CA ASP A 257 -10.40 17.30 -19.07
C ASP A 257 -9.18 16.91 -18.25
N GLN A 258 -9.28 15.81 -17.51
CA GLN A 258 -8.24 15.29 -16.63
C GLN A 258 -7.44 14.15 -17.29
N ASN A 259 -7.75 13.82 -18.54
CA ASN A 259 -7.06 12.81 -19.32
C ASN A 259 -6.86 13.30 -20.76
N GLU A 260 -5.66 13.08 -21.32
CA GLU A 260 -5.32 13.43 -22.70
C GLU A 260 -6.17 12.70 -23.76
N SER A 261 -6.75 11.54 -23.39
CA SER A 261 -7.61 10.76 -24.28
C SER A 261 -9.09 11.17 -24.25
N CYS A 262 -9.48 12.14 -23.42
CA CYS A 262 -10.88 12.54 -23.26
C CYS A 262 -11.57 12.93 -24.58
N GLU A 263 -10.89 13.69 -25.44
CA GLU A 263 -11.45 14.11 -26.73
C GLU A 263 -11.72 12.91 -27.63
N ARG A 264 -10.75 11.97 -27.68
CA ARG A 264 -10.88 10.74 -28.44
C ARG A 264 -12.03 9.87 -27.92
N TRP A 265 -12.16 9.70 -26.61
CA TRP A 265 -13.24 8.91 -26.01
C TRP A 265 -14.61 9.54 -26.21
N ALA A 266 -14.72 10.87 -26.11
CA ALA A 266 -15.95 11.58 -26.44
C ALA A 266 -16.37 11.36 -27.90
N ASN A 267 -15.42 11.42 -28.84
CA ASN A 267 -15.66 11.11 -30.26
C ASN A 267 -16.08 9.65 -30.50
N LEU A 268 -15.73 8.73 -29.59
CA LEU A 268 -16.15 7.32 -29.62
C LEU A 268 -17.51 7.07 -28.93
N GLY A 269 -18.16 8.10 -28.38
CA GLY A 269 -19.46 7.99 -27.73
C GLY A 269 -19.42 7.63 -26.25
N GLU A 270 -18.25 7.67 -25.61
CA GLU A 270 -18.10 7.29 -24.19
C GLU A 270 -18.84 8.23 -23.24
N CYS A 271 -19.17 9.45 -23.65
CA CYS A 271 -20.03 10.33 -22.84
C CYS A 271 -21.41 9.71 -22.55
N THR A 272 -21.88 8.79 -23.40
CA THR A 272 -23.12 8.04 -23.20
C THR A 272 -22.87 6.62 -22.72
N ASN A 273 -21.81 5.96 -23.20
CA ASN A 273 -21.51 4.56 -22.84
C ASN A 273 -20.86 4.42 -21.46
N ASN A 274 -20.14 5.45 -21.00
CA ASN A 274 -19.46 5.52 -19.71
C ASN A 274 -19.67 6.90 -19.03
N PRO A 275 -20.93 7.27 -18.74
CA PRO A 275 -21.28 8.61 -18.30
C PRO A 275 -20.69 8.92 -16.91
N GLU A 276 -20.54 7.92 -16.04
CA GLU A 276 -20.00 8.11 -14.69
C GLU A 276 -18.54 8.55 -14.72
N TYR A 277 -17.69 7.95 -15.56
CA TYR A 277 -16.31 8.39 -15.72
C TYR A 277 -16.23 9.70 -16.52
N MET A 278 -16.99 9.79 -17.61
CA MET A 278 -16.83 10.88 -18.58
C MET A 278 -17.47 12.20 -18.09
N VAL A 279 -18.72 12.13 -17.64
CA VAL A 279 -19.55 13.27 -17.24
C VAL A 279 -19.59 13.45 -15.72
N GLY A 280 -19.60 12.34 -14.98
CA GLY A 280 -19.78 12.33 -13.52
C GLY A 280 -21.24 12.22 -13.10
N THR A 281 -21.44 12.16 -11.79
CA THR A 281 -22.72 12.15 -11.11
C THR A 281 -22.87 13.40 -10.22
N THR A 282 -23.99 13.48 -9.49
CA THR A 282 -24.23 14.51 -8.46
C THR A 282 -23.23 14.45 -7.31
N GLU A 283 -22.53 13.32 -7.12
CA GLU A 283 -21.59 13.07 -6.03
C GLU A 283 -20.13 12.99 -6.49
N LEU A 284 -19.88 12.67 -7.77
CA LEU A 284 -18.55 12.49 -8.36
C LEU A 284 -18.43 13.32 -9.64
N PRO A 285 -17.48 14.25 -9.78
CA PRO A 285 -17.24 14.95 -11.03
C PRO A 285 -16.62 14.00 -12.05
N GLY A 286 -17.07 14.11 -13.31
CA GLY A 286 -16.46 13.40 -14.42
C GLY A 286 -15.06 13.90 -14.74
N TYR A 287 -14.28 13.02 -15.35
CA TYR A 287 -12.90 13.26 -15.75
C TYR A 287 -12.79 13.90 -17.13
N CYS A 288 -13.83 13.83 -17.97
CA CYS A 288 -13.82 14.30 -19.36
C CYS A 288 -14.96 15.28 -19.66
N ARG A 289 -15.35 16.07 -18.65
CA ARG A 289 -16.55 16.92 -18.70
C ARG A 289 -16.48 17.98 -19.80
N ARG A 290 -15.30 18.50 -20.10
CA ARG A 290 -15.09 19.47 -21.18
C ARG A 290 -15.25 18.81 -22.54
N SER A 291 -14.64 17.65 -22.75
CA SER A 291 -14.80 16.87 -23.98
C SER A 291 -16.26 16.42 -24.20
N CYS A 292 -16.98 16.13 -23.12
CA CYS A 292 -18.41 15.79 -23.17
C CYS A 292 -19.37 16.99 -23.21
N LYS A 293 -18.86 18.23 -23.14
CA LYS A 293 -19.67 19.47 -23.21
C LYS A 293 -20.77 19.54 -22.14
N VAL A 294 -20.50 18.97 -20.97
CA VAL A 294 -21.39 18.98 -19.77
C VAL A 294 -20.93 20.01 -18.73
N CYS A 295 -19.93 20.78 -19.13
CA CYS A 295 -19.52 22.09 -18.74
C CYS A 295 -18.78 22.68 -19.96
#